data_AF-A0A1I2J2K1-F1
#
_entry.id   AF-A0A1I2J2K1-F1
#
_cell.length_a   1.000
_cell.length_b   1.000
_cell.length_c   1.000
_cell.angle_alpha   90.00
_cell.angle_beta   90.00
_cell.angle_gamma   90.00
#
_symmetry.space_group_name_H-M   'P 1'
#
loop_
_entity.id
_entity.type
_entity.pdbx_description
1 polymer ?
#
loop_
_entity_poly.entity_id
_entity_poly.type
_entity_poly.pdbx_seq_one_letter_code
_entity_poly.pdbx_strand_id
1 'polypeptide(L)'
;SGHVPHDTSPGRPALLPPNSSAGPSGHVPHANSPGHPEAAAQPTAPAGPRRLRLPLLGAGPSLPASPARPRLDARALAAAAEPRALWLVAPDLAAAEALAAEFPGVPELELELADPAALLARLSDMSAAPGPEGQPVTLAGKRLTRVVVADPAAAAALLGLHLDLDVVLLLSRAAEPWLLALDRAPPRLVLRQPARERLTESAELDLDLVAFFAAFRHPVPVEAVPACVLGRPPRERPRVFDAAQLGPDGGLEIFRYARRFIDDGFHVKSLRCKTCSYDHGCKGMHINYVRAHGFSAMRPVP
;
A
#
# COMPACT_ATOMS: atom_id res chain seq x y z
N SER A 1 -57.67 -28.80 -23.10
CA SER A 1 -56.23 -28.89 -22.84
C SER A 1 -55.68 -27.46 -22.86
N GLY A 2 -55.82 -26.68 -21.79
CA GLY A 2 -55.02 -26.78 -20.56
C GLY A 2 -53.94 -25.71 -20.62
N HIS A 3 -54.32 -24.45 -20.43
CA HIS A 3 -53.43 -23.28 -20.42
C HIS A 3 -53.53 -22.65 -19.04
N VAL A 4 -52.43 -22.66 -18.28
CA VAL A 4 -52.30 -22.07 -16.94
C VAL A 4 -51.27 -20.96 -17.03
N PRO A 5 -51.55 -19.72 -16.59
CA PRO A 5 -50.54 -18.69 -16.44
C PRO A 5 -49.91 -18.77 -15.04
N HIS A 6 -48.58 -18.78 -14.99
CA HIS A 6 -47.83 -18.57 -13.76
C HIS A 6 -47.50 -17.09 -13.59
N ASP A 7 -48.19 -16.49 -12.62
CA ASP A 7 -47.81 -15.27 -11.91
C ASP A 7 -46.85 -15.67 -10.79
N THR A 8 -45.74 -14.93 -10.60
CA THR A 8 -44.98 -14.90 -9.34
C THR A 8 -43.96 -13.77 -9.35
N SER A 9 -44.31 -12.71 -8.62
CA SER A 9 -43.42 -11.63 -8.19
C SER A 9 -42.37 -12.14 -7.18
N PRO A 10 -41.13 -11.63 -7.18
CA PRO A 10 -40.17 -11.91 -6.11
C PRO A 10 -40.37 -10.96 -4.91
N GLY A 11 -40.65 -11.56 -3.75
CA GLY A 11 -40.76 -10.88 -2.46
C GLY A 11 -39.42 -10.38 -1.92
N ARG A 12 -39.44 -9.15 -1.39
CA ARG A 12 -38.38 -8.55 -0.56
C ARG A 12 -38.28 -9.27 0.79
N PRO A 13 -37.08 -9.60 1.29
CA PRO A 13 -36.89 -9.93 2.70
C PRO A 13 -36.68 -8.68 3.57
N ALA A 14 -37.17 -8.82 4.80
CA ALA A 14 -37.42 -7.78 5.78
C ALA A 14 -36.16 -7.26 6.49
N LEU A 15 -36.23 -5.96 6.83
CA LEU A 15 -35.35 -5.26 7.75
C LEU A 15 -35.49 -5.81 9.18
N LEU A 16 -34.36 -6.15 9.81
CA LEU A 16 -34.27 -6.42 11.25
C LEU A 16 -33.99 -5.12 12.03
N PRO A 17 -34.56 -4.96 13.24
CA PRO A 17 -34.42 -3.74 14.05
C PRO A 17 -33.12 -3.71 14.89
N PRO A 18 -32.70 -2.52 15.38
CA PRO A 18 -31.52 -2.36 16.21
C PRO A 18 -31.77 -2.76 17.67
N ASN A 19 -30.91 -3.61 18.20
CA ASN A 19 -30.90 -3.94 19.63
C ASN A 19 -30.11 -2.87 20.41
N SER A 20 -30.85 -2.10 21.20
CA SER A 20 -30.33 -1.28 22.29
C SER A 20 -30.25 -2.13 23.55
N SER A 21 -29.08 -2.21 24.20
CA SER A 21 -29.05 -2.53 25.63
C SER A 21 -27.91 -1.75 26.29
N ALA A 22 -28.32 -1.03 27.33
CA ALA A 22 -27.53 -0.16 28.15
C ALA A 22 -27.14 -0.87 29.46
N GLY A 23 -25.98 -0.49 29.98
CA GLY A 23 -25.66 -0.45 31.42
C GLY A 23 -24.75 -1.56 31.96
N PRO A 24 -24.13 -1.38 33.14
CA PRO A 24 -23.89 -0.14 33.88
C PRO A 24 -22.42 0.05 34.32
N SER A 25 -22.04 1.32 34.45
CA SER A 25 -20.80 1.81 35.04
C SER A 25 -20.76 1.54 36.55
N GLY A 26 -19.86 0.66 36.99
CA GLY A 26 -19.54 0.46 38.41
C GLY A 26 -18.37 1.36 38.83
N HIS A 27 -18.68 2.56 39.31
CA HIS A 27 -17.72 3.42 40.00
C HIS A 27 -17.66 3.00 41.47
N VAL A 28 -16.53 2.44 41.91
CA VAL A 28 -16.26 2.16 43.33
C VAL A 28 -15.44 3.34 43.90
N PRO A 29 -15.94 4.07 44.91
CA PRO A 29 -15.16 5.09 45.59
C PRO A 29 -14.25 4.46 46.64
N HIS A 30 -12.95 4.72 46.57
CA HIS A 30 -12.01 4.37 47.64
C HIS A 30 -12.18 5.34 48.82
N ALA A 31 -12.38 4.74 49.99
CA ALA A 31 -12.51 5.40 51.26
C ALA A 31 -11.19 6.06 51.72
N ASN A 32 -11.32 7.29 52.20
CA ASN A 32 -10.31 7.99 53.00
C ASN A 32 -10.11 7.26 54.34
N SER A 33 -8.86 7.08 54.76
CA SER A 33 -8.49 6.84 56.15
C SER A 33 -7.45 7.87 56.61
N PRO A 34 -7.53 8.34 57.87
CA PRO A 34 -6.72 9.44 58.37
C PRO A 34 -5.49 8.96 59.17
N GLY A 35 -4.45 9.79 59.16
CA GLY A 35 -3.58 10.02 60.33
C GLY A 35 -2.41 9.07 60.57
N HIS A 36 -1.19 9.58 60.34
CA HIS A 36 -0.07 9.40 61.28
C HIS A 36 0.83 10.65 61.25
N PRO A 37 1.27 11.16 62.42
CA PRO A 37 2.25 12.24 62.51
C PRO A 37 3.65 11.64 62.61
N GLU A 38 4.56 12.05 61.73
CA GLU A 38 5.98 11.73 61.92
C GLU A 38 6.85 12.89 61.41
N ALA A 39 7.35 13.66 62.37
CA ALA A 39 8.42 14.61 62.18
C ALA A 39 9.73 13.83 62.07
N ALA A 40 10.20 13.59 60.85
CA ALA A 40 11.53 13.08 60.57
C ALA A 40 12.34 14.16 59.84
N ALA A 41 13.52 14.45 60.38
CA ALA A 41 14.49 15.40 59.86
C ALA A 41 14.84 15.09 58.39
N GLN A 42 14.79 16.11 57.54
CA GLN A 42 15.20 16.02 56.13
C GLN A 42 16.71 15.80 56.02
N PRO A 43 17.18 14.68 55.44
CA PRO A 43 18.56 14.60 54.97
C PRO A 43 18.73 15.50 53.74
N THR A 44 19.75 16.34 53.78
CA THR A 44 20.18 17.18 52.67
C THR A 44 20.40 16.35 51.41
N ALA A 45 19.61 16.62 50.37
CA ALA A 45 19.69 15.92 49.09
C ALA A 45 21.09 16.08 48.46
N PRO A 46 21.70 15.01 47.91
CA PRO A 46 22.92 15.12 47.15
C PRO A 46 22.67 15.95 45.88
N ALA A 47 23.63 16.82 45.55
CA ALA A 47 23.58 17.70 44.39
C ALA A 47 23.25 16.89 43.11
N GLY A 48 22.05 17.11 42.57
CA GLY A 48 21.59 16.44 41.36
C GLY A 48 22.54 16.70 40.17
N PRO A 49 22.59 15.78 39.19
CA PRO A 49 23.45 15.92 38.04
C PRO A 49 23.20 17.27 37.35
N ARG A 50 24.28 18.05 37.17
CA ARG A 50 24.25 19.32 36.45
C ARG A 50 23.55 19.09 35.12
N ARG A 51 22.37 19.72 34.94
CA ARG A 51 21.70 19.77 33.64
C ARG A 51 22.63 20.51 32.68
N LEU A 52 23.39 19.77 31.88
CA LEU A 52 24.10 20.28 30.72
C LEU A 52 23.05 20.90 29.81
N ARG A 53 22.91 22.23 29.88
CA ARG A 53 22.16 22.98 28.88
C ARG A 53 22.97 22.88 27.60
N LEU A 54 22.50 22.07 26.65
CA LEU A 54 23.00 22.08 25.29
C LEU A 54 22.98 23.55 24.81
N PRO A 55 24.09 24.07 24.26
CA PRO A 55 24.10 25.42 23.74
C PRO A 55 23.00 25.56 22.69
N LEU A 56 22.10 26.52 22.90
CA LEU A 56 21.11 26.90 21.90
C LEU A 56 21.87 27.36 20.66
N LEU A 57 21.72 26.60 19.57
CA LEU A 57 22.19 26.95 18.21
C LEU A 57 21.49 28.24 17.77
N GLY A 58 21.98 29.39 18.21
CA GLY A 58 21.36 30.69 17.88
C GLY A 58 22.21 31.92 18.11
N ALA A 59 23.41 31.82 18.70
CA ALA A 59 24.27 32.96 19.00
C ALA A 59 25.63 32.93 18.27
N GLY A 60 25.74 32.18 17.17
CA GLY A 60 26.91 32.18 16.29
C GLY A 60 26.77 33.19 15.15
N PRO A 61 27.87 33.60 14.50
CA PRO A 61 27.83 34.44 13.30
C PRO A 61 26.89 33.80 12.27
N SER A 62 26.10 34.63 11.58
CA SER A 62 25.13 34.17 10.59
C SER A 62 25.82 33.23 9.61
N LEU A 63 25.37 31.98 9.53
CA LEU A 63 25.85 31.06 8.50
C LEU A 63 25.67 31.76 7.15
N PRO A 64 26.65 31.65 6.23
CA PRO A 64 26.49 32.18 4.89
C PRO A 64 25.19 31.63 4.30
N ALA A 65 24.44 32.51 3.63
CA ALA A 65 23.19 32.14 3.00
C ALA A 65 23.44 30.88 2.17
N SER A 66 22.72 29.79 2.49
CA SER A 66 22.83 28.56 1.70
C SER A 66 22.53 28.91 0.25
N PRO A 67 23.35 28.45 -0.71
CA PRO A 67 23.09 28.70 -2.13
C PRO A 67 21.66 28.25 -2.44
N ALA A 68 20.94 29.08 -3.21
CA ALA A 68 19.57 28.77 -3.60
C ALA A 68 19.56 27.40 -4.27
N ARG A 69 18.85 26.45 -3.66
CA ARG A 69 18.73 25.10 -4.24
C ARG A 69 18.01 25.23 -5.59
N PRO A 70 18.49 24.55 -6.65
CA PRO A 70 17.79 24.56 -7.92
C PRO A 70 16.37 24.04 -7.73
N ARG A 71 15.41 24.80 -8.23
CA ARG A 71 14.00 24.42 -8.27
C ARG A 71 13.84 23.36 -9.36
N LEU A 72 13.40 22.18 -8.97
CA LEU A 72 13.29 21.04 -9.87
C LEU A 72 11.82 20.74 -10.08
N ASP A 73 11.23 21.31 -11.13
CA ASP A 73 9.86 20.95 -11.50
C ASP A 73 9.80 19.45 -11.88
N ALA A 74 8.66 18.80 -11.62
CA ALA A 74 8.52 17.36 -11.84
C ALA A 74 8.75 16.95 -13.30
N ARG A 75 8.45 17.83 -14.26
CA ARG A 75 8.59 17.57 -15.70
C ARG A 75 10.05 17.67 -16.13
N ALA A 76 10.79 18.65 -15.62
CA ALA A 76 12.23 18.81 -15.79
C ALA A 76 12.98 17.64 -15.14
N LEU A 77 12.54 17.20 -13.96
CA LEU A 77 13.07 15.99 -13.33
C LEU A 77 12.83 14.74 -14.18
N ALA A 78 11.61 14.54 -14.68
CA ALA A 78 11.32 13.44 -15.57
C ALA A 78 12.15 13.53 -16.86
N ALA A 79 12.30 14.71 -17.46
CA ALA A 79 13.12 14.90 -18.65
C ALA A 79 14.60 14.57 -18.39
N ALA A 80 15.14 14.95 -17.22
CA ALA A 80 16.53 14.70 -16.86
C ALA A 80 16.81 13.26 -16.40
N ALA A 81 15.83 12.62 -15.76
CA ALA A 81 15.95 11.27 -15.22
C ALA A 81 15.64 10.18 -16.26
N GLU A 82 15.03 10.55 -17.39
CA GLU A 82 14.62 9.65 -18.47
C GLU A 82 13.90 8.39 -17.93
N PRO A 83 12.83 8.56 -17.12
CA PRO A 83 12.18 7.42 -16.49
C PRO A 83 11.57 6.53 -17.57
N ARG A 84 11.64 5.22 -17.34
CA ARG A 84 11.04 4.22 -18.23
C ARG A 84 9.52 4.37 -18.33
N ALA A 85 8.85 4.57 -17.19
CA ALA A 85 7.40 4.57 -17.07
C ALA A 85 6.88 5.65 -16.10
N LEU A 86 5.67 6.16 -16.37
CA LEU A 86 4.88 6.92 -15.41
C LEU A 86 3.95 5.98 -14.67
N TRP A 87 4.03 5.96 -13.34
CA TRP A 87 3.01 5.32 -12.52
C TRP A 87 2.05 6.39 -12.00
N LEU A 88 0.81 6.33 -12.47
CA LEU A 88 -0.23 7.30 -12.10
C LEU A 88 -1.22 6.64 -11.14
N VAL A 89 -1.36 7.26 -9.96
CA VAL A 89 -2.43 6.96 -9.00
C VAL A 89 -3.49 8.05 -9.15
N ALA A 90 -4.70 7.69 -9.59
CA ALA A 90 -5.72 8.66 -9.95
C ALA A 90 -7.13 8.19 -9.54
N PRO A 91 -8.11 9.08 -9.36
CA PRO A 91 -9.48 8.68 -9.09
C PRO A 91 -10.11 7.88 -10.25
N ASP A 92 -9.83 8.27 -11.49
CA ASP A 92 -10.41 7.70 -12.70
C ASP A 92 -9.46 7.81 -13.91
N LEU A 93 -9.88 7.25 -15.05
CA LEU A 93 -9.10 7.25 -16.28
C LEU A 93 -8.88 8.66 -16.85
N ALA A 94 -9.88 9.54 -16.78
CA ALA A 94 -9.79 10.88 -17.36
C ALA A 94 -8.73 11.73 -16.64
N ALA A 95 -8.72 11.67 -15.30
CA ALA A 95 -7.70 12.32 -14.48
C ALA A 95 -6.29 11.76 -14.77
N ALA A 96 -6.17 10.44 -14.95
CA ALA A 96 -4.90 9.81 -15.30
C ALA A 96 -4.39 10.27 -16.69
N GLU A 97 -5.25 10.35 -17.70
CA GLU A 97 -4.84 10.79 -19.04
C GLU A 97 -4.46 12.26 -19.08
N ALA A 98 -5.18 13.13 -18.36
CA ALA A 98 -4.83 14.53 -18.23
C ALA A 98 -3.42 14.70 -17.63
N LEU A 99 -3.11 13.96 -16.58
CA LEU A 99 -1.78 13.99 -15.96
C LEU A 99 -0.71 13.35 -16.85
N ALA A 100 -1.01 12.26 -17.55
CA ALA A 100 -0.08 11.62 -18.48
C ALA A 100 0.39 12.56 -19.61
N ALA A 101 -0.52 13.42 -20.10
CA ALA A 101 -0.23 14.41 -21.14
C ALA A 101 0.83 15.44 -20.71
N GLU A 102 1.02 15.65 -19.40
CA GLU A 102 2.03 16.58 -18.87
C GLU A 102 3.48 16.07 -19.01
N PHE A 103 3.66 14.80 -19.35
CA PHE A 103 4.97 14.13 -19.38
C PHE A 103 5.22 13.46 -20.74
N PRO A 104 5.28 14.22 -21.86
CA PRO A 104 5.34 13.64 -23.21
C PRO A 104 6.57 12.76 -23.47
N GLY A 105 7.68 13.00 -22.77
CA GLY A 105 8.94 12.25 -22.94
C GLY A 105 8.97 10.85 -22.32
N VAL A 106 7.97 10.46 -21.52
CA VAL A 106 7.96 9.14 -20.86
C VAL A 106 7.14 8.14 -21.70
N PRO A 107 7.73 7.02 -22.17
CA PRO A 107 7.10 6.17 -23.17
C PRO A 107 6.07 5.17 -22.61
N GLU A 108 6.22 4.75 -21.36
CA GLU A 108 5.36 3.75 -20.73
C GLU A 108 4.44 4.34 -19.65
N LEU A 109 3.31 3.68 -19.43
CA LEU A 109 2.29 4.02 -18.45
C LEU A 109 1.96 2.82 -17.58
N GLU A 110 1.87 3.05 -16.27
CA GLU A 110 1.35 2.14 -15.27
C GLU A 110 0.19 2.86 -14.54
N LEU A 111 -0.94 2.20 -14.36
CA LEU A 111 -2.15 2.82 -13.79
C LEU A 111 -2.56 2.15 -12.48
N GLU A 112 -2.94 2.97 -11.50
CA GLU A 112 -3.65 2.57 -10.28
C GLU A 112 -4.84 3.51 -10.11
N LEU A 113 -6.04 3.02 -10.44
CA LEU A 113 -7.25 3.85 -10.46
C LEU A 113 -8.15 3.46 -9.27
N ALA A 114 -8.72 4.46 -8.60
CA ALA A 114 -9.75 4.21 -7.59
C ALA A 114 -11.02 3.61 -8.23
N ASP A 115 -11.40 4.10 -9.41
CA ASP A 115 -12.44 3.53 -10.26
C ASP A 115 -11.84 3.05 -11.60
N PRO A 116 -11.70 1.73 -11.81
CA PRO A 116 -11.20 1.17 -13.06
C PRO A 116 -12.29 0.98 -14.13
N ALA A 117 -13.56 1.34 -13.90
CA ALA A 117 -14.67 1.01 -14.81
C ALA A 117 -14.48 1.60 -16.23
N ALA A 118 -14.10 2.88 -16.31
CA ALA A 118 -13.87 3.54 -17.60
C ALA A 118 -12.66 2.93 -18.36
N LEU A 119 -11.62 2.52 -17.62
CA LEU A 119 -10.48 1.80 -18.19
C LEU A 119 -10.91 0.44 -18.75
N LEU A 120 -11.65 -0.35 -17.95
CA LEU A 120 -12.16 -1.65 -18.35
C LEU A 120 -13.01 -1.59 -19.62
N ALA A 121 -13.94 -0.63 -19.71
CA ALA A 121 -14.79 -0.45 -20.89
C ALA A 121 -13.94 -0.19 -22.13
N ARG A 122 -13.02 0.78 -22.06
CA ARG A 122 -12.14 1.14 -23.18
C ARG A 122 -11.23 -0.01 -23.61
N LEU A 123 -10.64 -0.73 -22.66
CA LEU A 123 -9.77 -1.87 -22.96
C LEU A 123 -10.56 -3.04 -23.56
N SER A 124 -11.81 -3.24 -23.14
CA SER A 124 -12.69 -4.26 -23.70
C SER A 124 -13.04 -3.94 -25.16
N ASP A 125 -13.38 -2.69 -25.46
CA ASP A 125 -13.66 -2.24 -26.83
C ASP A 125 -12.43 -2.44 -27.74
N MET A 126 -11.22 -2.17 -27.23
CA MET A 126 -9.97 -2.40 -27.95
C MET A 126 -9.68 -3.90 -28.16
N SER A 127 -9.94 -4.74 -27.15
CA SER A 127 -9.69 -6.17 -27.22
C SER A 127 -10.70 -6.94 -28.08
N ALA A 128 -11.87 -6.37 -28.37
CA ALA A 128 -12.89 -6.98 -29.22
C ALA A 128 -12.52 -6.94 -30.72
N ALA A 129 -11.59 -6.07 -31.11
CA ALA A 129 -11.11 -6.01 -32.48
C ALA A 129 -10.26 -7.26 -32.81
N PRO A 130 -10.42 -7.89 -33.99
CA PRO A 130 -9.59 -9.02 -34.38
C PRO A 130 -8.12 -8.58 -34.48
N GLY A 131 -7.29 -9.08 -33.55
CA GLY A 131 -5.88 -8.78 -33.45
C GLY A 131 -5.09 -9.99 -32.95
N PRO A 132 -3.76 -10.02 -33.13
CA PRO A 132 -2.91 -11.05 -32.55
C PRO A 132 -2.99 -11.02 -31.02
N GLU A 133 -2.89 -12.20 -30.39
CA GLU A 133 -2.78 -12.28 -28.93
C GLU A 133 -1.58 -11.45 -28.43
N GLY A 134 -1.78 -10.72 -27.32
CA GLY A 134 -0.72 -9.90 -26.74
C GLY A 134 -0.53 -8.57 -27.49
N GLN A 135 -1.62 -7.97 -27.98
CA GLN A 135 -1.52 -6.66 -28.60
C GLN A 135 -1.10 -5.60 -27.57
N PRO A 136 -0.08 -4.77 -27.86
CA PRO A 136 0.26 -3.65 -27.01
C PRO A 136 -0.87 -2.63 -27.00
N VAL A 137 -1.15 -2.07 -25.83
CA VAL A 137 -2.18 -1.05 -25.65
C VAL A 137 -1.53 0.31 -25.47
N THR A 138 -2.10 1.33 -26.12
CA THR A 138 -1.64 2.71 -25.98
C THR A 138 -2.75 3.57 -25.36
N LEU A 139 -2.40 4.34 -24.32
CA LEU A 139 -3.24 5.34 -23.68
C LEU A 139 -2.47 6.66 -23.58
N ALA A 140 -3.10 7.79 -23.88
CA ALA A 140 -2.45 9.10 -23.92
C ALA A 140 -1.09 9.12 -24.68
N GLY A 141 -0.98 8.34 -25.76
CA GLY A 141 0.25 8.22 -26.56
C GLY A 141 1.38 7.38 -25.92
N LYS A 142 1.10 6.67 -24.82
CA LYS A 142 2.05 5.87 -24.04
C LYS A 142 1.64 4.40 -24.02
N ARG A 143 2.61 3.47 -24.04
CA ARG A 143 2.31 2.05 -23.91
C ARG A 143 1.85 1.75 -22.48
N LEU A 144 0.63 1.24 -22.32
CA LEU A 144 0.14 0.75 -21.04
C LEU A 144 0.78 -0.60 -20.75
N THR A 145 1.58 -0.68 -19.68
CA THR A 145 2.35 -1.89 -19.34
C THR A 145 1.84 -2.58 -18.08
N ARG A 146 1.09 -1.87 -17.23
CA ARG A 146 0.67 -2.37 -15.93
C ARG A 146 -0.61 -1.69 -15.47
N VAL A 147 -1.53 -2.48 -14.91
CA VAL A 147 -2.73 -1.98 -14.25
C VAL A 147 -2.82 -2.59 -12.86
N VAL A 148 -2.89 -1.76 -11.83
CA VAL A 148 -3.07 -2.14 -10.44
C VAL A 148 -4.53 -2.00 -10.06
N VAL A 149 -5.11 -3.07 -9.51
CA VAL A 149 -6.48 -3.11 -9.02
C VAL A 149 -6.55 -3.75 -7.64
N ALA A 150 -7.51 -3.31 -6.82
CA ALA A 150 -7.79 -3.91 -5.52
C ALA A 150 -8.94 -4.94 -5.58
N ASP A 151 -9.82 -4.81 -6.57
CA ASP A 151 -11.01 -5.65 -6.72
C ASP A 151 -10.71 -6.90 -7.57
N PRO A 152 -10.99 -8.12 -7.07
CA PRO A 152 -10.80 -9.35 -7.84
C PRO A 152 -11.68 -9.42 -9.09
N ALA A 153 -12.88 -8.81 -9.11
CA ALA A 153 -13.72 -8.82 -10.30
C ALA A 153 -13.12 -7.99 -11.44
N ALA A 154 -12.62 -6.78 -11.13
CA ALA A 154 -11.84 -5.97 -12.06
C ALA A 154 -10.59 -6.70 -12.56
N ALA A 155 -9.86 -7.40 -11.68
CA ALA A 155 -8.68 -8.19 -12.07
C ALA A 155 -9.06 -9.32 -13.04
N ALA A 156 -10.13 -10.06 -12.75
CA ALA A 156 -10.63 -11.13 -13.62
C ALA A 156 -11.03 -10.60 -14.99
N ALA A 157 -11.73 -9.46 -15.05
CA ALA A 157 -12.11 -8.81 -16.30
C ALA A 157 -10.88 -8.41 -17.13
N LEU A 158 -9.89 -7.73 -16.53
CA LEU A 158 -8.63 -7.36 -17.22
C LEU A 158 -7.85 -8.58 -17.71
N LEU A 159 -7.81 -9.65 -16.91
CA LEU A 159 -7.11 -10.90 -17.22
C LEU A 159 -7.77 -11.66 -18.38
N GLY A 160 -9.08 -11.48 -18.60
CA GLY A 160 -9.81 -12.02 -19.74
C GLY A 160 -9.55 -11.31 -21.07
N LEU A 161 -8.94 -10.12 -21.06
CA LEU A 161 -8.61 -9.37 -22.29
C LEU A 161 -7.29 -9.88 -22.90
N HIS A 162 -7.16 -9.93 -24.22
CA HIS A 162 -5.96 -10.46 -24.90
C HIS A 162 -4.84 -9.42 -25.07
N LEU A 163 -4.52 -8.68 -24.00
CA LEU A 163 -3.62 -7.52 -24.02
C LEU A 163 -2.24 -7.83 -23.44
N ASP A 164 -1.19 -7.20 -23.96
CA ASP A 164 0.18 -7.32 -23.42
C ASP A 164 0.45 -6.30 -22.31
N LEU A 165 -0.03 -6.61 -21.09
CA LEU A 165 0.19 -5.83 -19.86
C LEU A 165 0.10 -6.72 -18.61
N ASP A 166 0.80 -6.33 -17.53
CA ASP A 166 0.68 -6.95 -16.21
C ASP A 166 -0.60 -6.49 -15.50
N VAL A 167 -1.37 -7.43 -14.96
CA VAL A 167 -2.52 -7.14 -14.07
C VAL A 167 -2.11 -7.42 -12.64
N VAL A 168 -2.03 -6.37 -11.83
CA VAL A 168 -1.57 -6.44 -10.45
C VAL A 168 -2.76 -6.42 -9.53
N LEU A 169 -3.02 -7.55 -8.88
CA LEU A 169 -4.02 -7.60 -7.83
C LEU A 169 -3.38 -7.32 -6.47
N LEU A 170 -3.93 -6.34 -5.75
CA LEU A 170 -3.56 -6.10 -4.36
C LEU A 170 -4.08 -7.23 -3.48
N LEU A 171 -3.19 -7.83 -2.71
CA LEU A 171 -3.55 -8.86 -1.73
C LEU A 171 -4.44 -8.26 -0.64
N SER A 172 -5.54 -8.93 -0.36
CA SER A 172 -6.50 -8.58 0.68
C SER A 172 -7.40 -9.77 0.99
N ARG A 173 -8.07 -9.77 2.15
CA ARG A 173 -9.09 -10.78 2.51
C ARG A 173 -10.22 -10.87 1.48
N ALA A 174 -10.56 -9.78 0.82
CA ALA A 174 -11.56 -9.78 -0.24
C ALA A 174 -11.08 -10.54 -1.50
N ALA A 175 -9.79 -10.48 -1.81
CA ALA A 175 -9.20 -11.15 -2.97
C ALA A 175 -8.90 -12.64 -2.74
N GLU A 176 -8.72 -13.08 -1.50
CA GLU A 176 -8.30 -14.45 -1.16
C GLU A 176 -9.21 -15.56 -1.70
N PRO A 177 -10.56 -15.51 -1.54
CA PRO A 177 -11.42 -16.57 -2.04
C PRO A 177 -11.30 -16.78 -3.56
N TRP A 178 -11.19 -15.68 -4.32
CA TRP A 178 -11.01 -15.74 -5.76
C TRP A 178 -9.64 -16.32 -6.13
N LEU A 179 -8.57 -15.90 -5.45
CA LEU A 179 -7.21 -16.40 -5.70
C LEU A 179 -7.08 -17.90 -5.40
N LEU A 180 -7.65 -18.37 -4.29
CA LEU A 180 -7.61 -19.78 -3.91
C LEU A 180 -8.49 -20.67 -4.79
N ALA A 181 -9.49 -20.09 -5.48
CA ALA A 181 -10.34 -20.80 -6.42
C ALA A 181 -9.73 -20.95 -7.83
N LEU A 182 -8.54 -20.38 -8.10
CA LEU A 182 -7.90 -20.51 -9.41
C LEU A 182 -7.36 -21.94 -9.60
N ASP A 183 -7.82 -22.62 -10.64
CA ASP A 183 -7.24 -23.91 -11.07
C ASP A 183 -5.87 -23.71 -11.74
N ARG A 184 -5.70 -22.59 -12.45
CA ARG A 184 -4.46 -22.19 -13.12
C ARG A 184 -4.27 -20.69 -12.96
N ALA A 185 -3.05 -20.27 -12.61
CA ALA A 185 -2.71 -18.86 -12.62
C ALA A 185 -2.66 -18.27 -14.04
N PRO A 186 -3.38 -17.17 -14.30
CA PRO A 186 -3.22 -16.39 -15.53
C PRO A 186 -1.77 -15.87 -15.65
N PRO A 187 -1.13 -15.97 -16.83
CA PRO A 187 0.29 -15.64 -16.99
C PRO A 187 0.60 -14.16 -16.74
N ARG A 188 -0.38 -13.27 -16.92
CA ARG A 188 -0.26 -11.82 -16.70
C ARG A 188 -0.60 -11.38 -15.28
N LEU A 189 -1.04 -12.29 -14.42
CA LEU A 189 -1.35 -11.96 -13.03
C LEU A 189 -0.06 -11.68 -12.27
N VAL A 190 -0.07 -10.62 -11.46
CA VAL A 190 0.96 -10.29 -10.48
C VAL A 190 0.26 -10.01 -9.16
N LEU A 191 0.83 -10.47 -8.04
CA LEU A 191 0.30 -10.17 -6.72
C LEU A 191 1.18 -9.14 -6.03
N ARG A 192 0.56 -8.22 -5.28
CA ARG A 192 1.28 -7.22 -4.50
C ARG A 192 0.66 -7.09 -3.12
N GLN A 193 1.46 -7.23 -2.06
CA GLN A 193 0.99 -6.85 -0.73
C GLN A 193 0.96 -5.31 -0.63
N PRO A 194 -0.21 -4.67 -0.45
CA PRO A 194 -0.26 -3.23 -0.23
C PRO A 194 0.37 -2.88 1.12
N ALA A 195 1.02 -1.73 1.18
CA ALA A 195 1.38 -1.11 2.44
C ALA A 195 0.19 -0.31 2.97
N ARG A 196 -0.03 -0.37 4.28
CA ARG A 196 -1.18 0.27 4.95
C ARG A 196 -0.68 1.34 5.90
N GLU A 197 -1.23 2.56 5.81
CA GLU A 197 -0.88 3.66 6.70
C GLU A 197 -1.29 3.34 8.15
N ARG A 198 -2.45 2.69 8.32
CA ARG A 198 -3.04 2.39 9.63
C ARG A 198 -2.87 0.93 10.02
N LEU A 199 -2.58 0.70 11.30
CA LEU A 199 -2.54 -0.63 11.90
C LEU A 199 -3.89 -1.34 11.80
N THR A 200 -4.99 -0.62 12.05
CA THR A 200 -6.35 -1.19 12.01
C THR A 200 -6.70 -1.70 10.62
N GLU A 201 -6.37 -0.93 9.57
CA GLU A 201 -6.58 -1.35 8.18
C GLU A 201 -5.79 -2.61 7.84
N SER A 202 -4.54 -2.71 8.29
CA SER A 202 -3.73 -3.92 8.11
C SER A 202 -4.38 -5.12 8.79
N ALA A 203 -4.76 -4.98 10.07
CA ALA A 203 -5.40 -6.05 10.83
C ALA A 203 -6.75 -6.50 10.24
N GLU A 204 -7.50 -5.59 9.61
CA GLU A 204 -8.82 -5.86 9.03
C GLU A 204 -8.73 -6.44 7.62
N LEU A 205 -7.86 -5.90 6.77
CA LEU A 205 -7.87 -6.13 5.33
C LEU A 205 -6.77 -7.07 4.85
N ASP A 206 -5.65 -7.17 5.56
CA ASP A 206 -4.53 -8.01 5.13
C ASP A 206 -4.77 -9.49 5.42
N LEU A 207 -4.16 -10.32 4.59
CA LEU A 207 -4.15 -11.77 4.71
C LEU A 207 -3.16 -12.23 5.76
N ASP A 208 -3.39 -13.41 6.34
CA ASP A 208 -2.27 -14.19 6.87
C ASP A 208 -1.44 -14.69 5.68
N LEU A 209 -0.40 -13.94 5.32
CA LEU A 209 0.40 -14.25 4.14
C LEU A 209 1.07 -15.62 4.20
N VAL A 210 1.40 -16.13 5.40
CA VAL A 210 2.03 -17.45 5.53
C VAL A 210 1.01 -18.54 5.25
N ALA A 211 -0.17 -18.46 5.85
CA ALA A 211 -1.25 -19.40 5.58
C ALA A 211 -1.69 -19.32 4.11
N PHE A 212 -1.86 -18.11 3.60
CA PHE A 212 -2.26 -17.87 2.21
C PHE A 212 -1.27 -18.48 1.22
N PHE A 213 0.03 -18.17 1.28
CA PHE A 213 1.01 -18.75 0.36
C PHE A 213 1.31 -20.23 0.63
N ALA A 214 0.90 -20.76 1.78
CA ALA A 214 0.87 -22.20 2.02
C ALA A 214 -0.27 -22.91 1.24
N ALA A 215 -1.37 -22.23 0.96
CA ALA A 215 -2.47 -22.73 0.14
C ALA A 215 -2.32 -22.37 -1.35
N PHE A 216 -1.94 -21.13 -1.65
CA PHE A 216 -1.76 -20.59 -2.99
C PHE A 216 -0.40 -20.98 -3.58
N ARG A 217 -0.35 -22.10 -4.32
CA ARG A 217 0.89 -22.67 -4.87
C ARG A 217 1.24 -22.25 -6.28
N HIS A 218 0.42 -21.42 -6.92
CA HIS A 218 0.68 -20.96 -8.28
C HIS A 218 1.98 -20.14 -8.36
N PRO A 219 2.78 -20.31 -9.44
CA PRO A 219 4.06 -19.61 -9.63
C PRO A 219 3.86 -18.19 -10.16
N VAL A 220 2.98 -17.43 -9.53
CA VAL A 220 2.69 -16.02 -9.87
C VAL A 220 3.78 -15.12 -9.28
N PRO A 221 4.28 -14.11 -10.03
CA PRO A 221 5.18 -13.10 -9.48
C PRO A 221 4.53 -12.35 -8.32
N VAL A 222 5.28 -12.18 -7.21
CA VAL A 222 4.78 -11.49 -6.01
C VAL A 222 5.71 -10.36 -5.63
N GLU A 223 5.14 -9.19 -5.41
CA GLU A 223 5.83 -7.97 -4.98
C GLU A 223 5.51 -7.62 -3.53
N ALA A 224 6.42 -6.89 -2.89
CA ALA A 224 6.28 -6.37 -1.53
C ALA A 224 6.04 -7.46 -0.45
N VAL A 225 6.41 -8.71 -0.72
CA VAL A 225 6.43 -9.81 0.26
C VAL A 225 7.84 -10.39 0.32
N PRO A 226 8.49 -10.48 1.50
CA PRO A 226 9.81 -11.09 1.64
C PRO A 226 9.84 -12.58 1.26
N ALA A 227 11.00 -13.04 0.77
CA ALA A 227 11.22 -14.45 0.42
C ALA A 227 10.90 -15.43 1.56
N CYS A 228 11.20 -15.05 2.81
CA CYS A 228 10.93 -15.85 4.00
C CYS A 228 9.44 -16.05 4.32
N VAL A 229 8.58 -15.16 3.83
CA VAL A 229 7.11 -15.26 3.98
C VAL A 229 6.53 -15.99 2.77
N LEU A 230 7.05 -15.67 1.58
CA LEU A 230 6.60 -16.22 0.31
C LEU A 230 7.02 -17.69 0.10
N GLY A 231 8.12 -18.13 0.70
CA GLY A 231 8.73 -19.45 0.48
C GLY A 231 9.48 -19.60 -0.85
N ARG A 232 9.61 -18.51 -1.62
CA ARG A 232 10.35 -18.42 -2.90
C ARG A 232 10.87 -16.99 -3.11
N PRO A 233 11.78 -16.73 -4.06
CA PRO A 233 12.24 -15.38 -4.36
C PRO A 233 11.10 -14.44 -4.79
N PRO A 234 10.99 -13.23 -4.22
CA PRO A 234 10.01 -12.24 -4.65
C PRO A 234 10.45 -11.54 -5.94
N ARG A 235 9.49 -10.93 -6.65
CA ARG A 235 9.76 -10.01 -7.75
C ARG A 235 10.21 -8.67 -7.16
N GLU A 236 11.36 -8.17 -7.63
CA GLU A 236 11.83 -6.84 -7.26
C GLU A 236 10.94 -5.76 -7.89
N ARG A 237 10.57 -4.74 -7.10
CA ARG A 237 9.84 -3.58 -7.60
C ARG A 237 10.81 -2.61 -8.28
N PRO A 238 10.43 -2.00 -9.41
CA PRO A 238 11.17 -0.88 -9.99
C PRO A 238 11.40 0.22 -8.94
N ARG A 239 12.52 0.93 -9.07
CA ARG A 239 12.78 2.11 -8.25
C ARG A 239 11.85 3.23 -8.70
N VAL A 240 11.11 3.80 -7.75
CA VAL A 240 10.13 4.87 -8.01
C VAL A 240 10.60 6.15 -7.35
N PHE A 241 10.54 7.25 -8.11
CA PHE A 241 10.56 8.59 -7.57
C PHE A 241 9.13 9.14 -7.56
N ASP A 242 8.63 9.50 -6.39
CA ASP A 242 7.26 10.00 -6.24
C ASP A 242 7.25 11.53 -6.35
N ALA A 243 6.82 12.02 -7.51
CA ALA A 243 6.74 13.46 -7.78
C ALA A 243 5.75 14.19 -6.85
N ALA A 244 4.81 13.48 -6.20
CA ALA A 244 3.92 14.09 -5.22
C ALA A 244 4.67 14.60 -3.99
N GLN A 245 5.91 14.14 -3.75
CA GLN A 245 6.78 14.65 -2.69
C GLN A 245 7.29 16.07 -2.95
N LEU A 246 7.13 16.59 -4.17
CA LEU A 246 7.57 17.93 -4.54
C LEU A 246 6.51 18.99 -4.20
N GLY A 247 6.98 20.16 -3.82
CA GLY A 247 6.20 21.38 -3.70
C GLY A 247 5.96 22.05 -5.06
N PRO A 248 5.11 23.09 -5.11
CA PRO A 248 4.86 23.86 -6.33
C PRO A 248 6.12 24.53 -6.92
N ASP A 249 7.12 24.77 -6.08
CA ASP A 249 8.42 25.32 -6.46
C ASP A 249 9.44 24.25 -6.89
N GLY A 250 9.04 22.97 -6.95
CA GLY A 250 9.92 21.86 -7.27
C GLY A 250 10.89 21.47 -6.15
N GLY A 251 10.79 22.07 -4.97
CA GLY A 251 11.53 21.64 -3.78
C GLY A 251 10.92 20.37 -3.17
N LEU A 252 11.72 19.57 -2.47
CA LEU A 252 11.18 18.47 -1.66
C LEU A 252 10.37 19.05 -0.49
N GLU A 253 9.09 18.71 -0.41
CA GLU A 253 8.22 19.10 0.70
C GLU A 253 8.31 18.02 1.78
N ILE A 254 8.77 18.41 2.97
CA ILE A 254 9.16 17.46 4.01
C ILE A 254 7.98 16.65 4.55
N PHE A 255 6.78 17.24 4.65
CA PHE A 255 5.61 16.53 5.16
C PHE A 255 5.09 15.51 4.14
N ARG A 256 5.06 15.86 2.85
CA ARG A 256 4.72 14.94 1.76
C ARG A 256 5.75 13.82 1.63
N TYR A 257 7.04 14.14 1.76
CA TYR A 257 8.10 13.14 1.82
C TYR A 257 7.91 12.18 2.99
N ALA A 258 7.69 12.71 4.20
CA ALA A 258 7.50 11.91 5.40
C ALA A 258 6.25 11.01 5.30
N ARG A 259 5.14 11.55 4.77
CA ARG A 259 3.92 10.77 4.50
C ARG A 259 4.20 9.62 3.54
N ARG A 260 4.82 9.89 2.40
CA ARG A 260 5.18 8.83 1.45
C ARG A 260 6.13 7.79 2.05
N PHE A 261 7.05 8.21 2.92
CA PHE A 261 7.92 7.28 3.64
C PHE A 261 7.12 6.37 4.60
N ILE A 262 6.12 6.89 5.28
CA ILE A 262 5.21 6.07 6.12
C ILE A 262 4.42 5.09 5.24
N ASP A 263 3.91 5.57 4.10
CA ASP A 263 3.05 4.80 3.22
C ASP A 263 3.78 3.65 2.54
N ASP A 264 5.03 3.83 2.06
CA ASP A 264 5.74 2.80 1.25
C ASP A 264 7.18 2.54 1.71
N GLY A 265 7.76 3.39 2.54
CA GLY A 265 9.15 3.29 2.99
C GLY A 265 9.34 2.54 4.32
N PHE A 266 8.30 2.44 5.15
CA PHE A 266 8.47 2.05 6.54
C PHE A 266 8.45 0.53 6.76
N HIS A 267 9.56 -0.11 6.43
CA HIS A 267 9.76 -1.56 6.54
C HIS A 267 10.66 -1.94 7.71
N VAL A 268 10.44 -3.14 8.26
CA VAL A 268 11.24 -3.71 9.34
C VAL A 268 11.62 -5.16 9.07
N LYS A 269 12.79 -5.54 9.61
CA LYS A 269 13.30 -6.91 9.60
C LYS A 269 13.17 -7.55 10.97
N SER A 270 13.05 -8.88 11.01
CA SER A 270 13.20 -9.64 12.25
C SER A 270 14.66 -9.62 12.71
N LEU A 271 14.91 -9.65 14.02
CA LEU A 271 16.27 -9.83 14.57
C LEU A 271 16.92 -11.13 14.09
N ARG A 272 16.11 -12.12 13.71
CA ARG A 272 16.56 -13.41 13.15
C ARG A 272 17.07 -13.29 11.71
N CYS A 273 16.81 -12.17 11.02
CA CYS A 273 17.23 -11.99 9.63
C CYS A 273 18.76 -11.97 9.43
N LYS A 274 19.56 -11.81 10.48
CA LYS A 274 21.03 -11.79 10.41
C LYS A 274 21.63 -13.03 9.75
N THR A 275 20.95 -14.17 9.82
CA THR A 275 21.39 -15.43 9.20
C THR A 275 20.58 -15.78 7.94
N CYS A 276 19.80 -14.84 7.41
CA CYS A 276 18.96 -15.05 6.24
C CYS A 276 19.79 -14.87 4.97
N SER A 277 19.72 -15.81 4.03
CA SER A 277 20.38 -15.70 2.72
C SER A 277 19.93 -14.47 1.90
N TYR A 278 18.76 -13.91 2.20
CA TYR A 278 18.23 -12.70 1.55
C TYR A 278 18.44 -11.40 2.34
N ASP A 279 19.15 -11.40 3.47
CA ASP A 279 19.19 -10.24 4.38
C ASP A 279 19.61 -8.95 3.66
N HIS A 280 20.72 -8.95 2.93
CA HIS A 280 21.26 -7.75 2.31
C HIS A 280 20.29 -7.06 1.32
N GLY A 281 19.56 -7.85 0.52
CA GLY A 281 18.61 -7.32 -0.48
C GLY A 281 17.17 -7.17 0.01
N CYS A 282 16.81 -7.77 1.14
CA CYS A 282 15.45 -7.74 1.67
C CYS A 282 15.19 -6.42 2.41
N LYS A 283 14.12 -5.70 2.05
CA LYS A 283 13.66 -4.53 2.81
C LYS A 283 12.98 -4.90 4.14
N GLY A 284 12.56 -6.16 4.27
CA GLY A 284 11.69 -6.62 5.35
C GLY A 284 10.21 -6.49 4.97
N MET A 285 9.34 -6.50 5.97
CA MET A 285 7.89 -6.34 5.79
C MET A 285 7.47 -4.95 6.26
N HIS A 286 6.39 -4.39 5.70
CA HIS A 286 5.84 -3.12 6.18
C HIS A 286 5.50 -3.21 7.67
N ILE A 287 5.84 -2.17 8.43
CA ILE A 287 5.74 -2.19 9.90
C ILE A 287 4.32 -2.48 10.40
N ASN A 288 3.29 -2.00 9.71
CA ASN A 288 1.92 -2.16 10.19
C ASN A 288 1.44 -3.59 9.99
N TYR A 289 1.86 -4.27 8.92
CA TYR A 289 1.66 -5.71 8.79
C TYR A 289 2.31 -6.47 9.94
N VAL A 290 3.56 -6.15 10.29
CA VAL A 290 4.26 -6.82 11.40
C VAL A 290 3.62 -6.52 12.74
N ARG A 291 3.11 -5.31 12.95
CA ARG A 291 2.37 -4.96 14.18
C ARG A 291 1.03 -5.71 14.27
N ALA A 292 0.33 -5.91 13.15
CA ALA A 292 -0.93 -6.62 13.10
C ALA A 292 -0.78 -8.14 13.25
N HIS A 293 0.23 -8.73 12.59
CA HIS A 293 0.37 -10.18 12.44
C HIS A 293 1.59 -10.78 13.16
N GLY A 294 2.45 -9.94 13.71
CA GLY A 294 3.67 -10.33 14.42
C GLY A 294 4.84 -10.71 13.52
N PHE A 295 6.02 -10.85 14.12
CA PHE A 295 7.25 -11.30 13.44
C PHE A 295 7.29 -12.81 13.18
N SER A 296 6.35 -13.59 13.70
CA SER A 296 6.31 -15.06 13.59
C SER A 296 6.27 -15.50 12.12
N ALA A 297 5.65 -14.70 11.25
CA ALA A 297 5.57 -14.91 9.81
C ALA A 297 6.94 -14.86 9.11
N MET A 298 7.90 -14.11 9.63
CA MET A 298 9.21 -13.91 9.01
C MET A 298 10.22 -14.95 9.52
N ARG A 299 10.29 -16.11 8.85
CA ARG A 299 11.22 -17.21 9.17
C ARG A 299 12.43 -17.18 8.23
N PRO A 300 13.64 -16.84 8.70
CA PRO A 300 14.82 -16.72 7.84
C PRO A 300 15.01 -17.93 6.93
N VAL A 301 15.34 -17.66 5.67
CA VAL A 301 15.77 -18.72 4.76
C VAL A 301 17.25 -18.98 5.06
N PRO A 302 17.64 -20.24 5.29
CA PRO A 302 19.05 -20.60 5.50
C PRO A 302 19.96 -20.11 4.37
#